data_AF-A0A2W0CB75-F1
#
_entry.id   AF-A0A2W0CB75-F1
#
_cell.length_a   1.000
_cell.length_b   1.000
_cell.length_c   1.000
_cell.angle_alpha   90.00
_cell.angle_beta   90.00
_cell.angle_gamma   90.00
#
_symmetry.space_group_name_H-M   'P 1'
#
loop_
_entity.id
_entity.type
_entity.pdbx_description
1 polymer ?
#
loop_
_entity_poly.entity_id
_entity_poly.type
_entity_poly.pdbx_seq_one_letter_code
_entity_poly.pdbx_strand_id
1 'polypeptide(L)'
;MQSQGKLLIIGFGPGAMEHITTRALEALRESEVIIGYNTYVDLIRPLLDGQEIVRTGMTEEVSRAQEAVRQAEMGKSVAVISSGDAGVYGMAGLVYEVLMEQGWKPKTGVGVEVIPGVSAIQSCASLLGAPVMHDACTISLSDHLTPWETIIRRVEAAASADFVIALYNPRSGRRTRQIVETQEMLLRYRSPQTPVGLVKSAYRERQDVVMTTLEDMLNHDIGMLTTVIIGNSSTMMYEGLMVTPRGYQRKYTLNTVEQPLRPHERLRTEAEPWSLGAMEARSAASADAASAARDTQIAQPAAEPALRGASASTGMGPQGQQGAGLPAAQPASGSTAVLAAERPAAVEGAPRAALAVPHAGPAELAAEALTRLAAGGKLAGEAASRWLDAAGSGVPAGTQAAGAAAVRTAPEPGRKAPLFEIGVSPGVGNKKFTAAQMALLAQCASEEGELEYTPEHQIILRVPTFEPDQLVEELRAANFIVVPIGDVIKVKACDFCNMEKDDAVPMANHLQAVIGGLSAPKETSVALNGCGMACYGAVLEDIGIVYRKGGYDLFLGGKKFGRNAHPAQPVAEGIPGDQIGGIVERIVAEYKEKGHPNERFHKFFKRVGVIQGFRHVDAPVTVEVNPVCGD
;
A
#
# COMPACT_ATOMS: atom_id res chain seq x y z
N MET A 1 27.94 2.74 29.45
CA MET A 1 26.86 3.62 28.96
C MET A 1 25.68 3.49 29.92
N GLN A 2 24.87 4.54 30.11
CA GLN A 2 23.52 4.36 30.66
C GLN A 2 22.65 3.68 29.59
N SER A 3 21.64 2.91 29.99
CA SER A 3 20.65 2.37 29.08
C SER A 3 19.81 3.51 28.50
N GLN A 4 19.65 3.52 27.17
CA GLN A 4 18.70 4.42 26.51
C GLN A 4 17.29 3.90 26.79
N GLY A 5 16.47 4.70 27.48
CA GLY A 5 15.14 4.28 27.91
C GLY A 5 14.14 4.16 26.77
N LYS A 6 13.00 3.52 27.08
CA LYS A 6 11.97 3.17 26.10
C LYS A 6 10.56 3.42 26.62
N LEU A 7 9.69 3.91 25.74
CA LEU A 7 8.25 4.05 25.91
C LEU A 7 7.55 2.90 25.19
N LEU A 8 6.83 2.09 25.96
CA LEU A 8 6.04 0.95 25.47
C LEU A 8 4.56 1.31 25.66
N ILE A 9 3.91 1.78 24.59
CA ILE A 9 2.54 2.28 24.64
C ILE A 9 1.60 1.10 24.33
N ILE A 10 1.00 0.53 25.37
CA ILE A 10 0.39 -0.81 25.32
C ILE A 10 -1.14 -0.74 25.26
N GLY A 11 -1.71 -1.24 24.17
CA GLY A 11 -3.11 -1.65 24.12
C GLY A 11 -3.28 -3.04 24.75
N PHE A 12 -3.91 -3.15 25.92
CA PHE A 12 -4.12 -4.45 26.59
C PHE A 12 -5.46 -5.12 26.23
N GLY A 13 -6.18 -4.64 25.21
CA GLY A 13 -7.45 -5.24 24.79
C GLY A 13 -8.61 -4.98 25.79
N PRO A 14 -9.70 -5.76 25.73
CA PRO A 14 -10.93 -5.45 26.47
C PRO A 14 -10.78 -5.54 27.99
N GLY A 15 -9.89 -6.37 28.52
CA GLY A 15 -9.61 -6.48 29.96
C GLY A 15 -9.63 -7.88 30.54
N ALA A 16 -10.15 -8.88 29.82
CA ALA A 16 -9.89 -10.29 30.12
C ALA A 16 -8.47 -10.68 29.70
N MET A 17 -7.82 -11.53 30.51
CA MET A 17 -6.43 -11.94 30.30
C MET A 17 -6.23 -12.71 28.99
N GLU A 18 -7.23 -13.47 28.56
CA GLU A 18 -7.27 -14.24 27.30
C GLU A 18 -7.36 -13.38 26.02
N HIS A 19 -7.50 -12.06 26.15
CA HIS A 19 -7.55 -11.12 25.02
C HIS A 19 -6.40 -10.09 25.03
N ILE A 20 -5.40 -10.32 25.88
CA ILE A 20 -4.14 -9.56 25.89
C ILE A 20 -3.18 -10.23 24.91
N THR A 21 -2.55 -9.44 24.02
CA THR A 21 -1.61 -9.97 23.03
C THR A 21 -0.30 -10.43 23.70
N THR A 22 0.38 -11.44 23.14
CA THR A 22 1.66 -11.93 23.68
C THR A 22 2.68 -10.81 23.81
N ARG A 23 2.77 -9.92 22.81
CA ARG A 23 3.64 -8.74 22.82
C ARG A 23 3.29 -7.77 23.96
N ALA A 24 2.00 -7.60 24.29
CA ALA A 24 1.59 -6.76 25.43
C ALA A 24 1.97 -7.39 26.78
N LEU A 25 1.87 -8.72 26.93
CA LEU A 25 2.33 -9.42 28.13
C LEU A 25 3.87 -9.33 28.29
N GLU A 26 4.61 -9.40 27.19
CA GLU A 26 6.06 -9.18 27.17
C GLU A 26 6.42 -7.72 27.50
N ALA A 27 5.70 -6.76 26.92
CA ALA A 27 5.90 -5.32 27.15
C ALA A 27 5.65 -4.91 28.61
N LEU A 28 4.68 -5.51 29.29
CA LEU A 28 4.46 -5.32 30.73
C LEU A 28 5.60 -5.90 31.58
N ARG A 29 6.14 -7.08 31.20
CA ARG A 29 7.22 -7.76 31.93
C ARG A 29 8.58 -7.09 31.77
N GLU A 30 8.87 -6.51 30.61
CA GLU A 30 10.13 -5.81 30.34
C GLU A 30 10.14 -4.34 30.82
N SER A 31 9.03 -3.87 31.41
CA SER A 31 8.89 -2.51 31.94
C SER A 31 9.31 -2.44 33.40
N GLU A 32 10.02 -1.38 33.76
CA GLU A 32 10.37 -1.02 35.13
C GLU A 32 9.27 -0.17 35.78
N VAL A 33 8.60 0.66 34.97
CA VAL A 33 7.50 1.55 35.41
C VAL A 33 6.23 1.26 34.60
N ILE A 34 5.11 1.08 35.28
CA ILE A 34 3.76 0.99 34.69
C ILE A 34 3.01 2.28 34.98
N ILE A 35 2.56 2.97 33.94
CA ILE A 35 1.88 4.26 34.04
C ILE A 35 0.48 4.15 33.41
N GLY A 36 -0.56 4.46 34.19
CA GLY A 36 -1.94 4.26 33.75
C GLY A 36 -3.01 4.95 34.59
N TYR A 37 -4.23 4.93 34.06
CA TYR A 37 -5.43 5.26 34.84
C TYR A 37 -5.74 4.14 35.85
N ASN A 38 -6.19 4.51 37.04
CA ASN A 38 -6.46 3.59 38.16
C ASN A 38 -7.16 2.28 37.74
N THR A 39 -8.30 2.34 37.05
CA THR A 39 -9.08 1.14 36.71
C THR A 39 -8.37 0.23 35.70
N TYR A 40 -7.47 0.78 34.87
CA TYR A 40 -6.68 0.00 33.92
C TYR A 40 -5.55 -0.74 34.64
N VAL A 41 -4.87 -0.05 35.57
CA VAL A 41 -3.85 -0.65 36.45
C VAL A 41 -4.47 -1.77 37.30
N ASP A 42 -5.68 -1.58 37.82
CA ASP A 42 -6.36 -2.59 38.63
C ASP A 42 -6.84 -3.80 37.81
N LEU A 43 -7.20 -3.63 36.53
CA LEU A 43 -7.52 -4.74 35.61
C LEU A 43 -6.29 -5.62 35.31
N ILE A 44 -5.15 -5.02 34.98
CA ILE A 44 -3.92 -5.78 34.66
C ILE A 44 -3.14 -6.22 35.89
N ARG A 45 -3.59 -5.89 37.12
CA ARG A 45 -2.81 -6.08 38.35
C ARG A 45 -2.28 -7.50 38.58
N PRO A 46 -2.98 -8.60 38.23
CA PRO A 46 -2.43 -9.96 38.32
C PRO A 46 -1.23 -10.27 37.41
N LEU A 47 -0.88 -9.36 36.48
CA LEU A 47 0.26 -9.46 35.58
C LEU A 47 1.47 -8.64 36.05
N LEU A 48 1.31 -7.82 37.10
CA LEU A 48 2.33 -6.91 37.59
C LEU A 48 3.02 -7.53 38.81
N ASP A 49 4.34 -7.62 38.74
CA ASP A 49 5.23 -8.12 39.78
C ASP A 49 6.53 -7.30 39.77
N GLY A 50 6.85 -6.66 40.90
CA GLY A 50 8.06 -5.85 41.09
C GLY A 50 8.10 -4.46 40.45
N GLN A 51 7.21 -4.09 39.50
CA GLN A 51 7.29 -2.78 38.83
C GLN A 51 6.89 -1.58 39.73
N GLU A 52 7.48 -0.41 39.43
CA GLU A 52 7.01 0.89 39.92
C GLU A 52 5.67 1.24 39.26
N ILE A 53 4.65 1.64 40.02
CA ILE A 53 3.30 1.89 39.48
C ILE A 53 2.89 3.35 39.69
N VAL A 54 2.83 4.12 38.59
CA VAL A 54 2.33 5.50 38.58
C VAL A 54 0.85 5.50 38.19
N ARG A 55 -0.01 5.83 39.17
CA ARG A 55 -1.46 5.94 39.01
C ARG A 55 -1.86 7.40 38.84
N THR A 56 -2.59 7.74 37.78
CA THR A 56 -3.19 9.09 37.61
C THR A 56 -4.71 9.05 37.50
N GLY A 57 -5.34 10.19 37.72
CA GLY A 57 -6.78 10.42 37.53
C GLY A 57 -7.21 10.41 36.07
N MET A 58 -8.51 10.47 35.84
CA MET A 58 -9.11 10.43 34.50
C MET A 58 -8.90 11.73 33.69
N THR A 59 -8.62 12.84 34.37
CA THR A 59 -8.41 14.19 33.79
C THR A 59 -6.94 14.58 33.66
N GLU A 60 -6.02 13.65 33.94
CA GLU A 60 -4.57 13.92 34.08
C GLU A 60 -3.76 13.25 32.96
N GLU A 61 -4.32 13.19 31.75
CA GLU A 61 -3.75 12.45 30.63
C GLU A 61 -2.47 13.10 30.10
N VAL A 62 -2.43 14.44 30.05
CA VAL A 62 -1.24 15.22 29.67
C VAL A 62 -0.11 14.96 30.66
N SER A 63 -0.41 15.05 31.97
CA SER A 63 0.57 14.76 33.03
C SER A 63 1.05 13.31 33.01
N ARG A 64 0.17 12.36 32.65
CA ARG A 64 0.52 10.94 32.46
C ARG A 64 1.52 10.76 31.30
N ALA A 65 1.32 11.45 30.18
CA ALA A 65 2.23 11.42 29.04
C ALA A 65 3.57 12.09 29.36
N GLN A 66 3.56 13.28 29.96
CA GLN A 66 4.75 14.02 30.38
C GLN A 66 5.61 13.22 31.37
N GLU A 67 4.99 12.61 32.39
CA GLU A 67 5.67 11.76 33.37
C GLU A 67 6.28 10.50 32.72
N ALA A 68 5.59 9.90 31.75
CA ALA A 68 6.12 8.75 31.02
C ALA A 68 7.37 9.11 30.21
N VAL A 69 7.32 10.19 29.44
CA VAL A 69 8.49 10.65 28.67
C VAL A 69 9.65 10.97 29.60
N ARG A 70 9.41 11.72 30.69
CA ARG A 70 10.43 12.06 31.70
C ARG A 70 11.10 10.82 32.32
N GLN A 71 10.35 9.77 32.62
CA GLN A 71 10.89 8.53 33.19
C GLN A 71 11.71 7.73 32.14
N ALA A 72 11.28 7.74 30.87
CA ALA A 72 12.04 7.11 29.79
C ALA A 72 13.33 7.88 29.44
N GLU A 73 13.32 9.21 29.51
CA GLU A 73 14.53 10.06 29.35
C GLU A 73 15.55 9.82 30.48
N MET A 74 15.08 9.43 31.68
CA MET A 74 15.94 8.96 32.78
C MET A 74 16.50 7.54 32.58
N GLY A 75 16.28 6.93 31.41
CA GLY A 75 16.88 5.65 31.02
C GLY A 75 16.05 4.40 31.35
N LYS A 76 14.84 4.57 31.92
CA LYS A 76 13.95 3.46 32.29
C LYS A 76 13.14 2.91 31.11
N SER A 77 12.64 1.70 31.30
CA SER A 77 11.64 1.03 30.50
C SER A 77 10.24 1.33 31.04
N VAL A 78 9.41 2.04 30.28
CA VAL A 78 8.14 2.62 30.75
C VAL A 78 6.96 2.14 29.93
N ALA A 79 6.04 1.40 30.55
CA ALA A 79 4.74 1.05 29.99
C ALA A 79 3.72 2.17 30.17
N VAL A 80 3.08 2.60 29.08
CA VAL A 80 1.92 3.51 29.11
C VAL A 80 0.69 2.74 28.66
N ILE A 81 -0.16 2.33 29.62
CA ILE A 81 -1.23 1.36 29.36
C ILE A 81 -2.56 2.03 28.92
N SER A 82 -3.21 1.43 27.92
CA SER A 82 -4.53 1.82 27.39
C SER A 82 -5.42 0.59 27.23
N SER A 83 -6.68 0.68 27.65
CA SER A 83 -7.65 -0.40 27.39
C SER A 83 -8.08 -0.40 25.92
N GLY A 84 -8.28 -1.58 25.34
CA GLY A 84 -8.53 -1.74 23.92
C GLY A 84 -7.23 -1.64 23.13
N ASP A 85 -7.16 -0.72 22.18
CA ASP A 85 -5.95 -0.41 21.42
C ASP A 85 -5.40 0.97 21.82
N ALA A 86 -4.08 1.12 21.89
CA ALA A 86 -3.44 2.36 22.31
C ALA A 86 -3.61 3.54 21.32
N GLY A 87 -3.84 3.27 20.04
CA GLY A 87 -4.12 4.29 19.02
C GLY A 87 -5.61 4.65 18.89
N VAL A 88 -6.54 3.76 19.28
CA VAL A 88 -7.99 4.00 19.15
C VAL A 88 -8.54 4.73 20.37
N TYR A 89 -8.39 6.06 20.36
CA TYR A 89 -8.73 6.96 21.48
C TYR A 89 -7.98 6.64 22.79
N GLY A 90 -6.80 6.04 22.68
CA GLY A 90 -5.89 5.75 23.79
C GLY A 90 -4.71 6.73 23.88
N MET A 91 -3.70 6.37 24.68
CA MET A 91 -2.58 7.26 25.03
C MET A 91 -1.60 7.56 23.88
N ALA A 92 -1.59 6.80 22.77
CA ALA A 92 -0.51 6.88 21.79
C ALA A 92 -0.39 8.27 21.12
N GLY A 93 -1.50 8.87 20.72
CA GLY A 93 -1.49 10.21 20.12
C GLY A 93 -0.90 11.26 21.05
N LEU A 94 -1.37 11.32 22.29
CA LEU A 94 -0.92 12.30 23.28
C LEU A 94 0.55 12.12 23.71
N VAL A 95 1.04 10.88 23.75
CA VAL A 95 2.48 10.63 24.00
C VAL A 95 3.32 11.14 22.83
N TYR A 96 2.89 10.93 21.57
CA TYR A 96 3.58 11.53 20.41
C TYR A 96 3.50 13.05 20.38
N GLU A 97 2.36 13.66 20.76
CA GLU A 97 2.21 15.12 20.86
C GLU A 97 3.24 15.70 21.85
N VAL A 98 3.33 15.16 23.08
CA VAL A 98 4.31 15.60 24.09
C VAL A 98 5.75 15.41 23.62
N LEU A 99 6.08 14.29 22.98
CA LEU A 99 7.40 14.04 22.38
C LEU A 99 7.72 15.07 21.28
N MET A 100 6.76 15.40 20.43
CA MET A 100 6.92 16.37 19.34
C MET A 100 7.12 17.80 19.87
N GLU A 101 6.38 18.23 20.90
CA GLU A 101 6.59 19.52 21.57
C GLU A 101 7.99 19.63 22.19
N GLN A 102 8.53 18.52 22.70
CA GLN A 102 9.89 18.45 23.26
C GLN A 102 10.99 18.29 22.19
N GLY A 103 10.64 18.24 20.89
CA GLY A 103 11.61 18.15 19.80
C GLY A 103 12.26 16.77 19.62
N TRP A 104 11.63 15.71 20.15
CA TRP A 104 12.07 14.32 20.02
C TRP A 104 12.25 13.90 18.55
N LYS A 105 13.16 12.95 18.32
CA LYS A 105 13.46 12.39 16.99
C LYS A 105 13.56 10.87 17.06
N PRO A 106 12.85 10.11 16.19
CA PRO A 106 12.83 8.64 16.22
C PRO A 106 14.19 7.93 16.19
N LYS A 107 15.25 8.58 15.66
CA LYS A 107 16.60 8.00 15.56
C LYS A 107 17.54 8.34 16.72
N THR A 108 17.20 9.31 17.58
CA THR A 108 18.15 9.86 18.58
C THR A 108 17.54 10.19 19.94
N GLY A 109 16.22 10.19 20.10
CA GLY A 109 15.55 10.32 21.40
C GLY A 109 15.34 8.97 22.09
N VAL A 110 14.45 8.91 23.08
CA VAL A 110 13.98 7.65 23.68
C VAL A 110 13.37 6.71 22.62
N GLY A 111 13.52 5.40 22.80
CA GLY A 111 12.83 4.42 21.96
C GLY A 111 11.32 4.48 22.18
N VAL A 112 10.51 4.35 21.14
CA VAL A 112 9.04 4.37 21.24
C VAL A 112 8.45 3.22 20.43
N GLU A 113 7.64 2.39 21.08
CA GLU A 113 6.89 1.30 20.47
C GLU A 113 5.41 1.44 20.83
N VAL A 114 4.52 1.24 19.85
CA VAL A 114 3.07 1.11 20.08
C VAL A 114 2.70 -0.36 19.93
N ILE A 115 2.26 -0.98 21.02
CA ILE A 115 1.90 -2.40 21.07
C ILE A 115 0.38 -2.50 20.88
N PRO A 116 -0.10 -3.17 19.81
CA PRO A 116 -1.51 -3.20 19.47
C PRO A 116 -2.33 -4.11 20.40
N GLY A 117 -3.60 -3.72 20.60
CA GLY A 117 -4.57 -4.47 21.41
C GLY A 117 -5.92 -4.64 20.71
N VAL A 118 -6.75 -5.56 21.21
CA VAL A 118 -8.09 -5.80 20.65
C VAL A 118 -9.03 -4.67 21.08
N SER A 119 -9.33 -3.74 20.17
CA SER A 119 -10.16 -2.57 20.49
C SER A 119 -11.62 -2.94 20.78
N ALA A 120 -12.36 -1.98 21.34
CA ALA A 120 -13.74 -2.19 21.76
C ALA A 120 -14.68 -2.56 20.59
N ILE A 121 -14.47 -2.01 19.39
CA ILE A 121 -15.23 -2.39 18.19
C ILE A 121 -15.15 -3.90 17.89
N GLN A 122 -13.96 -4.50 17.88
CA GLN A 122 -13.84 -5.96 17.67
C GLN A 122 -14.42 -6.73 18.87
N SER A 123 -14.06 -6.31 20.09
CA SER A 123 -14.45 -6.99 21.34
C SER A 123 -15.96 -6.98 21.59
N CYS A 124 -16.67 -5.96 21.13
CA CYS A 124 -18.12 -5.88 21.24
C CYS A 124 -18.81 -6.58 20.07
N ALA A 125 -18.22 -6.54 18.87
CA ALA A 125 -18.75 -7.26 17.71
C ALA A 125 -18.75 -8.78 17.91
N SER A 126 -17.71 -9.35 18.51
CA SER A 126 -17.61 -10.80 18.82
C SER A 126 -18.65 -11.28 19.84
N LEU A 127 -19.16 -10.38 20.69
CA LEU A 127 -20.25 -10.66 21.64
C LEU A 127 -21.65 -10.46 21.03
N LEU A 128 -21.75 -9.86 19.84
CA LEU A 128 -22.99 -9.62 19.11
C LEU A 128 -23.19 -10.58 17.93
N GLY A 129 -22.12 -11.14 17.37
CA GLY A 129 -22.14 -12.02 16.20
C GLY A 129 -21.16 -11.58 15.13
N ALA A 130 -21.66 -10.98 14.05
CA ALA A 130 -20.86 -10.46 12.94
C ALA A 130 -21.33 -9.10 12.41
N PRO A 131 -21.50 -8.06 13.25
CA PRO A 131 -22.00 -6.76 12.80
C PRO A 131 -20.98 -5.96 11.96
N VAL A 132 -19.66 -6.15 12.16
CA VAL A 132 -18.60 -5.35 11.50
C VAL A 132 -17.97 -6.04 10.27
N MET A 133 -18.74 -6.88 9.58
CA MET A 133 -18.29 -7.63 8.39
C MET A 133 -18.33 -6.80 7.09
N HIS A 134 -19.04 -5.67 7.10
CA HIS A 134 -18.97 -4.65 6.05
C HIS A 134 -18.19 -3.43 6.54
N ASP A 135 -17.95 -2.49 5.63
CA ASP A 135 -17.21 -1.26 5.88
C ASP A 135 -17.75 -0.52 7.12
N ALA A 136 -16.86 -0.25 8.07
CA ALA A 136 -17.21 0.20 9.41
C ALA A 136 -16.31 1.37 9.87
N CYS A 137 -16.84 2.23 10.73
CA CYS A 137 -16.08 3.35 11.30
C CYS A 137 -16.30 3.50 12.82
N THR A 138 -15.28 3.99 13.52
CA THR A 138 -15.36 4.35 14.94
C THR A 138 -15.58 5.86 15.08
N ILE A 139 -16.49 6.28 15.97
CA ILE A 139 -16.75 7.68 16.28
C ILE A 139 -16.82 7.85 17.80
N SER A 140 -15.99 8.73 18.37
CA SER A 140 -16.07 9.13 19.77
C SER A 140 -17.08 10.27 19.94
N LEU A 141 -18.05 10.11 20.84
CA LEU A 141 -18.99 11.19 21.23
C LEU A 141 -18.44 12.06 22.39
N SER A 142 -17.10 12.19 22.47
CA SER A 142 -16.42 13.04 23.44
C SER A 142 -16.06 14.39 22.80
N ASP A 143 -16.85 15.41 23.11
CA ASP A 143 -16.71 16.80 22.64
C ASP A 143 -15.63 17.61 23.39
N HIS A 144 -15.04 17.07 24.44
CA HIS A 144 -14.09 17.76 25.33
C HIS A 144 -12.91 18.45 24.61
N LEU A 145 -12.40 17.86 23.51
CA LEU A 145 -11.33 18.39 22.68
C LEU A 145 -11.71 18.42 21.18
N THR A 146 -13.01 18.35 20.85
CA THR A 146 -13.48 18.35 19.46
C THR A 146 -14.87 18.97 19.39
N PRO A 147 -15.05 20.10 18.66
CA PRO A 147 -16.35 20.76 18.53
C PRO A 147 -17.45 19.80 18.10
N TRP A 148 -18.63 19.90 18.72
CA TRP A 148 -19.75 18.99 18.51
C TRP A 148 -20.20 18.97 17.03
N GLU A 149 -20.13 20.13 16.37
CA GLU A 149 -20.41 20.33 14.94
C GLU A 149 -19.53 19.44 14.04
N THR A 150 -18.30 19.15 14.47
CA THR A 150 -17.38 18.23 13.78
C THR A 150 -17.74 16.77 14.05
N ILE A 151 -18.22 16.43 15.25
CA ILE A 151 -18.62 15.07 15.61
C ILE A 151 -19.92 14.69 14.89
N ILE A 152 -20.95 15.54 14.94
CA ILE A 152 -22.23 15.25 14.30
C ILE A 152 -22.13 15.21 12.77
N ARG A 153 -21.23 16.00 12.16
CA ARG A 153 -20.90 15.90 10.73
C ARG A 153 -20.22 14.57 10.38
N ARG A 154 -19.39 14.00 11.26
CA ARG A 154 -18.81 12.65 11.07
C ARG A 154 -19.89 11.57 11.16
N VAL A 155 -20.85 11.71 12.08
CA VAL A 155 -22.03 10.84 12.17
C VAL A 155 -22.86 10.91 10.88
N GLU A 156 -23.17 12.12 10.39
CA GLU A 156 -23.95 12.35 9.16
C GLU A 156 -23.24 11.78 7.91
N ALA A 157 -21.92 11.94 7.80
CA ALA A 157 -21.12 11.36 6.72
C ALA A 157 -21.11 9.81 6.77
N ALA A 158 -20.95 9.21 7.95
CA ALA A 158 -21.02 7.76 8.11
C ALA A 158 -22.45 7.21 7.92
N ALA A 159 -23.47 7.99 8.27
CA ALA A 159 -24.88 7.67 8.08
C ALA A 159 -25.23 7.59 6.59
N SER A 160 -24.93 8.65 5.85
CA SER A 160 -25.20 8.82 4.41
C SER A 160 -24.39 7.89 3.50
N ALA A 161 -23.19 7.47 3.92
CA ALA A 161 -22.38 6.48 3.22
C ALA A 161 -22.59 5.03 3.71
N ASP A 162 -23.64 4.76 4.49
CA ASP A 162 -24.07 3.43 4.98
C ASP A 162 -22.98 2.56 5.64
N PHE A 163 -22.10 3.19 6.43
CA PHE A 163 -21.11 2.48 7.26
C PHE A 163 -21.76 1.80 8.47
N VAL A 164 -21.20 0.68 8.93
CA VAL A 164 -21.47 0.19 10.30
C VAL A 164 -20.76 1.12 11.29
N ILE A 165 -21.47 1.63 12.29
CA ILE A 165 -20.94 2.70 13.18
C ILE A 165 -20.72 2.14 14.58
N ALA A 166 -19.49 2.23 15.09
CA ALA A 166 -19.17 1.94 16.49
C ALA A 166 -18.95 3.25 17.27
N LEU A 167 -19.88 3.58 18.18
CA LEU A 167 -19.80 4.76 19.03
C LEU A 167 -19.00 4.47 20.30
N TYR A 168 -17.91 5.22 20.47
CA TYR A 168 -17.06 5.22 21.66
C TYR A 168 -17.43 6.39 22.57
N ASN A 169 -17.17 6.24 23.87
CA ASN A 169 -17.42 7.26 24.88
C ASN A 169 -18.87 7.83 24.89
N PRO A 170 -19.92 7.03 24.58
CA PRO A 170 -21.19 7.53 24.05
C PRO A 170 -21.98 8.41 25.03
N ARG A 171 -21.86 8.14 26.33
CA ARG A 171 -22.53 8.90 27.39
C ARG A 171 -21.64 9.06 28.61
N SER A 172 -21.82 10.14 29.36
CA SER A 172 -21.23 10.32 30.70
C SER A 172 -22.19 11.13 31.57
N GLY A 173 -21.90 11.26 32.87
CA GLY A 173 -22.70 12.10 33.78
C GLY A 173 -22.75 13.60 33.41
N ARG A 174 -21.90 14.05 32.46
CA ARG A 174 -21.95 15.40 31.86
C ARG A 174 -22.38 15.40 30.39
N ARG A 175 -22.12 14.32 29.65
CA ARG A 175 -22.47 14.16 28.23
C ARG A 175 -23.69 13.24 28.08
N THR A 176 -24.88 13.84 28.07
CA THR A 176 -26.15 13.11 27.97
C THR A 176 -26.95 13.39 26.70
N ARG A 177 -26.66 14.51 26.01
CA ARG A 177 -27.38 14.98 24.81
C ARG A 177 -26.81 14.43 23.50
N GLN A 178 -25.50 14.20 23.47
CA GLN A 178 -24.71 13.79 22.31
C GLN A 178 -25.22 12.47 21.69
N ILE A 179 -25.57 11.49 22.52
CA ILE A 179 -26.12 10.20 22.06
C ILE A 179 -27.55 10.34 21.49
N VAL A 180 -28.33 11.30 21.99
CA VAL A 180 -29.69 11.57 21.51
C VAL A 180 -29.65 12.20 20.12
N GLU A 181 -28.86 13.27 19.94
CA GLU A 181 -28.69 13.89 18.62
C GLU A 181 -28.00 12.96 17.61
N THR A 182 -27.17 12.03 18.07
CA THR A 182 -26.60 10.97 17.21
C THR A 182 -27.70 10.04 16.70
N GLN A 183 -28.64 9.62 17.56
CA GLN A 183 -29.81 8.84 17.15
C GLN A 183 -30.72 9.63 16.19
N GLU A 184 -31.08 10.87 16.55
CA GLU A 184 -31.92 11.76 15.72
C GLU A 184 -31.31 12.07 14.35
N MET A 185 -29.98 12.09 14.23
CA MET A 185 -29.29 12.22 12.95
C MET A 185 -29.36 10.93 12.14
N LEU A 186 -29.08 9.78 12.77
CA LEU A 186 -29.09 8.48 12.09
C LEU A 186 -30.47 8.06 11.58
N LEU A 187 -31.53 8.40 12.32
CA LEU A 187 -32.93 8.17 11.92
C LEU A 187 -33.36 8.93 10.65
N ARG A 188 -32.55 9.89 10.16
CA ARG A 188 -32.77 10.58 8.86
C ARG A 188 -32.28 9.76 7.66
N TYR A 189 -31.40 8.78 7.91
CA TYR A 189 -30.73 7.97 6.89
C TYR A 189 -31.01 6.47 7.00
N ARG A 190 -31.53 6.00 8.15
CA ARG A 190 -31.69 4.58 8.47
C ARG A 190 -33.10 4.29 8.98
N SER A 191 -33.53 3.03 8.82
CA SER A 191 -34.78 2.56 9.40
C SER A 191 -34.73 2.66 10.94
N PRO A 192 -35.82 3.04 11.62
CA PRO A 192 -35.86 2.96 13.09
C PRO A 192 -35.63 1.53 13.59
N GLN A 193 -35.97 0.51 12.79
CA GLN A 193 -35.76 -0.91 13.07
C GLN A 193 -34.35 -1.41 12.71
N THR A 194 -33.42 -0.55 12.28
CA THR A 194 -32.01 -0.91 12.05
C THR A 194 -31.40 -1.49 13.35
N PRO A 195 -30.75 -2.67 13.33
CA PRO A 195 -30.24 -3.30 14.54
C PRO A 195 -29.14 -2.49 15.24
N VAL A 196 -29.19 -2.48 16.57
CA VAL A 196 -28.20 -1.85 17.45
C VAL A 196 -27.80 -2.82 18.57
N GLY A 197 -26.49 -3.02 18.74
CA GLY A 197 -25.92 -3.72 19.88
C GLY A 197 -25.33 -2.75 20.89
N LEU A 198 -25.76 -2.84 22.15
CA LEU A 198 -25.19 -2.12 23.28
C LEU A 198 -24.37 -3.11 24.10
N VAL A 199 -23.06 -2.95 24.14
CA VAL A 199 -22.15 -3.84 24.88
C VAL A 199 -21.42 -3.05 25.94
N LYS A 200 -21.67 -3.40 27.19
CA LYS A 200 -21.16 -2.74 28.39
C LYS A 200 -20.15 -3.64 29.06
N SER A 201 -18.96 -3.10 29.33
CA SER A 201 -17.83 -3.83 29.97
C SER A 201 -17.49 -5.18 29.32
N ALA A 202 -17.38 -5.23 27.99
CA ALA A 202 -17.01 -6.44 27.23
C ALA A 202 -15.82 -7.19 27.87
N TYR A 203 -15.98 -8.50 28.08
CA TYR A 203 -15.02 -9.41 28.69
C TYR A 203 -14.51 -8.94 30.08
N ARG A 204 -15.45 -8.51 30.94
CA ARG A 204 -15.21 -8.18 32.36
C ARG A 204 -16.38 -8.70 33.22
N GLU A 205 -16.22 -8.77 34.54
CA GLU A 205 -17.23 -9.29 35.49
C GLU A 205 -18.63 -8.66 35.37
N ARG A 206 -18.70 -7.39 34.93
CA ARG A 206 -19.95 -6.64 34.72
C ARG A 206 -20.27 -6.45 33.24
N GLN A 207 -19.97 -7.49 32.44
CA GLN A 207 -20.40 -7.58 31.06
C GLN A 207 -21.93 -7.61 30.98
N ASP A 208 -22.48 -6.79 30.11
CA ASP A 208 -23.90 -6.74 29.79
C ASP A 208 -24.05 -6.48 28.28
N VAL A 209 -24.98 -7.17 27.63
CA VAL A 209 -25.14 -7.22 26.17
C VAL A 209 -26.63 -7.13 25.84
N VAL A 210 -27.02 -5.99 25.27
CA VAL A 210 -28.39 -5.73 24.82
C VAL A 210 -28.40 -5.62 23.31
N MET A 211 -29.32 -6.34 22.66
CA MET A 211 -29.58 -6.20 21.22
C MET A 211 -30.98 -5.58 21.05
N THR A 212 -31.05 -4.50 20.28
CA THR A 212 -32.20 -3.60 20.22
C THR A 212 -32.26 -2.89 18.87
N THR A 213 -33.12 -1.88 18.71
CA THR A 213 -33.31 -1.13 17.45
C THR A 213 -32.68 0.26 17.55
N LEU A 214 -32.54 0.95 16.41
CA LEU A 214 -32.14 2.36 16.35
C LEU A 214 -33.19 3.27 17.01
N GLU A 215 -34.47 2.89 17.02
CA GLU A 215 -35.57 3.56 17.73
C GLU A 215 -35.45 3.38 19.25
N ASP A 216 -35.21 2.15 19.70
CA ASP A 216 -35.25 1.76 21.12
C ASP A 216 -33.94 1.94 21.88
N MET A 217 -32.81 2.20 21.21
CA MET A 217 -31.49 2.19 21.86
C MET A 217 -31.35 3.12 23.09
N LEU A 218 -32.14 4.21 23.15
CA LEU A 218 -32.13 5.14 24.30
C LEU A 218 -32.97 4.65 25.50
N ASN A 219 -33.77 3.60 25.35
CA ASN A 219 -34.57 2.99 26.42
C ASN A 219 -33.70 2.13 27.38
N HIS A 220 -32.40 1.98 27.09
CA HIS A 220 -31.46 1.11 27.81
C HIS A 220 -30.30 1.89 28.45
N ASP A 221 -29.55 1.25 29.36
CA ASP A 221 -28.43 1.90 30.06
C ASP A 221 -27.15 2.01 29.20
N ILE A 222 -27.06 3.12 28.46
CA ILE A 222 -25.83 3.56 27.80
C ILE A 222 -25.00 4.40 28.78
N GLY A 223 -23.83 3.89 29.17
CA GLY A 223 -22.88 4.54 30.06
C GLY A 223 -21.48 4.71 29.46
N MET A 224 -20.53 5.17 30.28
CA MET A 224 -19.13 5.39 29.85
C MET A 224 -18.39 4.10 29.48
N LEU A 225 -18.80 2.96 30.04
CA LEU A 225 -18.24 1.63 29.74
C LEU A 225 -19.04 0.88 28.66
N THR A 226 -20.00 1.55 28.00
CA THR A 226 -20.79 0.98 26.90
C THR A 226 -20.17 1.38 25.56
N THR A 227 -20.01 0.42 24.65
CA THR A 227 -19.83 0.67 23.21
C THR A 227 -21.16 0.38 22.51
N VAL A 228 -21.56 1.25 21.60
CA VAL A 228 -22.77 1.07 20.78
C VAL A 228 -22.32 0.69 19.37
N ILE A 229 -22.80 -0.43 18.83
CA ILE A 229 -22.59 -0.81 17.43
C ILE A 229 -23.92 -0.71 16.70
N ILE A 230 -23.98 0.14 15.68
CA ILE A 230 -25.18 0.46 14.91
C ILE A 230 -25.01 -0.13 13.50
N GLY A 231 -25.94 -1.00 13.13
CA GLY A 231 -25.98 -1.65 11.83
C GLY A 231 -26.15 -0.65 10.66
N ASN A 232 -25.79 -1.10 9.47
CA ASN A 232 -26.08 -0.42 8.22
C ASN A 232 -27.36 -0.97 7.57
N SER A 233 -27.73 -0.50 6.38
CA SER A 233 -28.96 -0.90 5.67
C SER A 233 -29.11 -2.41 5.43
N SER A 234 -28.01 -3.16 5.47
CA SER A 234 -27.99 -4.62 5.27
C SER A 234 -27.94 -5.43 6.57
N THR A 235 -27.72 -4.79 7.73
CA THR A 235 -27.59 -5.49 9.02
C THR A 235 -28.93 -6.04 9.48
N MET A 236 -28.94 -7.31 9.89
CA MET A 236 -30.14 -8.01 10.35
C MET A 236 -29.93 -8.69 11.70
N MET A 237 -31.03 -8.94 12.41
CA MET A 237 -31.09 -9.84 13.55
C MET A 237 -31.43 -11.27 13.08
N TYR A 238 -30.75 -12.27 13.64
CA TYR A 238 -30.99 -13.69 13.36
C TYR A 238 -30.72 -14.53 14.60
N GLU A 239 -31.74 -15.19 15.17
CA GLU A 239 -31.62 -16.11 16.33
C GLU A 239 -30.78 -15.56 17.50
N GLY A 240 -30.96 -14.28 17.84
CA GLY A 240 -30.21 -13.62 18.91
C GLY A 240 -28.79 -13.15 18.53
N LEU A 241 -28.45 -13.14 17.24
CA LEU A 241 -27.20 -12.61 16.69
C LEU A 241 -27.45 -11.40 15.79
N MET A 242 -26.55 -10.43 15.82
CA MET A 242 -26.50 -9.26 14.92
C MET A 242 -25.49 -9.55 13.80
N VAL A 243 -25.95 -9.57 12.55
CA VAL A 243 -25.15 -9.99 11.39
C VAL A 243 -25.28 -8.97 10.26
N THR A 244 -24.15 -8.56 9.69
CA THR A 244 -24.09 -7.72 8.48
C THR A 244 -23.63 -8.57 7.30
N PRO A 245 -24.52 -9.04 6.41
CA PRO A 245 -24.14 -10.01 5.39
C PRO A 245 -23.22 -9.40 4.33
N ARG A 246 -22.05 -10.01 4.09
CA ARG A 246 -21.10 -9.62 3.01
C ARG A 246 -21.65 -9.80 1.58
N GLY A 247 -22.94 -10.07 1.41
CA GLY A 247 -23.59 -10.25 0.11
C GLY A 247 -23.33 -11.60 -0.57
N TYR A 248 -22.68 -12.58 0.07
CA TYR A 248 -22.33 -13.87 -0.54
C TYR A 248 -23.51 -14.60 -1.21
N GLN A 249 -24.72 -14.50 -0.65
CA GLN A 249 -25.94 -15.08 -1.22
C GLN A 249 -26.28 -14.58 -2.63
N ARG A 250 -25.73 -13.43 -3.05
CA ARG A 250 -25.88 -12.92 -4.43
C ARG A 250 -25.13 -13.81 -5.43
N LYS A 251 -23.98 -14.39 -5.04
CA LYS A 251 -23.10 -15.25 -5.86
C LYS A 251 -23.21 -16.75 -5.57
N TYR A 252 -23.50 -17.12 -4.33
CA TYR A 252 -23.43 -18.50 -3.86
C TYR A 252 -24.73 -18.97 -3.23
N THR A 253 -25.17 -20.16 -3.61
CA THR A 253 -26.25 -20.88 -2.95
C THR A 253 -25.65 -21.58 -1.72
N LEU A 254 -25.66 -20.90 -0.57
CA LEU A 254 -24.82 -21.24 0.60
C LEU A 254 -25.04 -22.66 1.20
N ASN A 255 -26.12 -23.33 0.83
CA ASN A 255 -26.48 -24.68 1.27
C ASN A 255 -26.23 -25.77 0.20
N THR A 256 -25.50 -25.48 -0.89
CA THR A 256 -25.10 -26.48 -1.90
C THR A 256 -23.59 -26.59 -2.03
N VAL A 257 -23.10 -27.81 -2.33
CA VAL A 257 -21.66 -28.07 -2.57
C VAL A 257 -21.28 -27.61 -3.98
N GLU A 258 -22.10 -27.93 -4.98
CA GLU A 258 -21.97 -27.39 -6.33
C GLU A 258 -22.51 -25.95 -6.36
N GLN A 259 -21.71 -25.05 -6.92
CA GLN A 259 -22.03 -23.62 -7.05
C GLN A 259 -22.23 -23.28 -8.53
N PRO A 260 -23.24 -22.45 -8.89
CA PRO A 260 -23.59 -22.17 -10.28
C PRO A 260 -22.56 -21.29 -11.01
N LEU A 261 -21.60 -20.72 -10.29
CA LEU A 261 -20.50 -19.89 -10.80
C LEU A 261 -19.17 -20.45 -10.30
N ARG A 262 -18.17 -20.55 -11.18
CA ARG A 262 -16.81 -20.97 -10.80
C ARG A 262 -16.18 -19.93 -9.87
N PRO A 263 -15.19 -20.30 -9.02
CA PRO A 263 -14.64 -19.37 -8.02
C PRO A 263 -14.16 -18.03 -8.58
N HIS A 264 -13.47 -18.06 -9.72
CA HIS A 264 -12.95 -16.88 -10.45
C HIS A 264 -14.01 -16.12 -11.27
N GLU A 265 -15.21 -16.68 -11.46
CA GLU A 265 -16.26 -16.06 -12.27
C GLU A 265 -16.92 -14.93 -11.46
N ARG A 266 -17.01 -13.73 -12.04
CA ARG A 266 -17.74 -12.62 -11.41
C ARG A 266 -19.25 -12.90 -11.43
N LEU A 267 -19.99 -12.15 -10.63
CA LEU A 267 -21.43 -12.03 -10.85
C LEU A 267 -21.71 -11.45 -12.23
N ARG A 268 -22.84 -11.85 -12.81
CA ARG A 268 -23.32 -11.24 -14.04
C ARG A 268 -23.77 -9.80 -13.76
N THR A 269 -23.76 -8.96 -14.79
CA THR A 269 -24.07 -7.52 -14.74
C THR A 269 -25.42 -7.23 -14.08
N GLU A 270 -26.40 -8.14 -14.21
CA GLU A 270 -27.74 -8.02 -13.64
C GLU A 270 -27.76 -8.27 -12.12
N ALA A 271 -26.77 -9.01 -11.59
CA ALA A 271 -26.60 -9.32 -10.17
C ALA A 271 -25.58 -8.40 -9.45
N GLU A 272 -24.73 -7.69 -10.19
CA GLU A 272 -23.91 -6.57 -9.71
C GLU A 272 -24.20 -5.25 -10.45
N PRO A 273 -25.45 -4.72 -10.41
CA PRO A 273 -25.82 -3.49 -11.09
C PRO A 273 -25.12 -2.22 -10.53
N TRP A 274 -24.41 -2.32 -9.40
CA TRP A 274 -23.57 -1.27 -8.80
C TRP A 274 -22.07 -1.43 -9.12
N SER A 275 -21.67 -2.47 -9.87
CA SER A 275 -20.26 -2.62 -10.26
C SER A 275 -19.86 -1.55 -11.28
N LEU A 276 -18.61 -1.10 -11.25
CA LEU A 276 -18.11 -0.04 -12.14
C LEU A 276 -18.37 -0.38 -13.62
N GLY A 277 -18.06 -1.61 -14.06
CA GLY A 277 -18.37 -2.07 -15.42
C GLY A 277 -19.87 -2.08 -15.76
N ALA A 278 -20.76 -2.36 -14.79
CA ALA A 278 -22.21 -2.28 -14.98
C ALA A 278 -22.76 -0.84 -14.97
N MET A 279 -21.98 0.12 -14.47
CA MET A 279 -22.26 1.56 -14.52
C MET A 279 -21.70 2.19 -15.80
N GLU A 280 -20.48 1.82 -16.19
CA GLU A 280 -19.82 2.18 -17.46
C GLU A 280 -20.62 1.68 -18.67
N ALA A 281 -21.07 0.42 -18.66
CA ALA A 281 -21.94 -0.10 -19.71
C ALA A 281 -23.28 0.65 -19.80
N ARG A 282 -23.77 1.20 -18.68
CA ARG A 282 -25.01 2.00 -18.64
C ARG A 282 -24.79 3.44 -19.08
N SER A 283 -23.66 4.07 -18.72
CA SER A 283 -23.34 5.41 -19.19
C SER A 283 -23.10 5.40 -20.70
N ALA A 284 -22.37 4.42 -21.22
CA ALA A 284 -22.21 4.16 -22.66
C ALA A 284 -23.56 3.98 -23.36
N ALA A 285 -24.40 3.04 -22.92
CA ALA A 285 -25.72 2.83 -23.51
C ALA A 285 -26.63 4.07 -23.43
N SER A 286 -26.50 4.90 -22.38
CA SER A 286 -27.25 6.18 -22.29
C SER A 286 -26.71 7.26 -23.24
N ALA A 287 -25.41 7.27 -23.52
CA ALA A 287 -24.79 8.16 -24.50
C ALA A 287 -25.17 7.76 -25.94
N ASP A 288 -25.15 6.46 -26.26
CA ASP A 288 -25.58 5.94 -27.56
C ASP A 288 -27.07 6.25 -27.82
N ALA A 289 -27.93 6.07 -26.81
CA ALA A 289 -29.34 6.45 -26.88
C ALA A 289 -29.54 7.96 -27.09
N ALA A 290 -28.71 8.80 -26.43
CA ALA A 290 -28.72 10.25 -26.63
C ALA A 290 -28.19 10.68 -28.01
N SER A 291 -27.29 9.91 -28.62
CA SER A 291 -26.87 10.10 -30.02
C SER A 291 -28.02 9.78 -30.98
N ALA A 292 -28.60 8.58 -30.88
CA ALA A 292 -29.69 8.14 -31.77
C ALA A 292 -30.93 9.06 -31.70
N ALA A 293 -31.20 9.66 -30.54
CA ALA A 293 -32.24 10.66 -30.36
C ALA A 293 -31.93 12.03 -31.00
N ARG A 294 -30.65 12.37 -31.22
CA ARG A 294 -30.25 13.58 -31.97
C ARG A 294 -30.32 13.34 -33.47
N ASP A 295 -29.83 12.19 -33.94
CA ASP A 295 -29.84 11.85 -35.36
C ASP A 295 -31.26 11.77 -35.95
N THR A 296 -32.24 11.32 -35.15
CA THR A 296 -33.66 11.33 -35.54
C THR A 296 -34.31 12.72 -35.56
N GLN A 297 -33.74 13.74 -34.90
CA GLN A 297 -34.23 15.13 -34.99
C GLN A 297 -33.66 15.90 -36.20
N ILE A 298 -32.55 15.45 -36.78
CA ILE A 298 -31.93 16.09 -37.96
C ILE A 298 -32.64 15.66 -39.27
N ALA A 299 -33.38 14.55 -39.25
CA ALA A 299 -33.96 13.90 -40.41
C ALA A 299 -35.42 14.31 -40.78
N GLN A 300 -35.79 15.58 -40.62
CA GLN A 300 -37.07 16.12 -41.13
C GLN A 300 -36.84 17.25 -42.16
N PRO A 301 -37.41 17.16 -43.38
CA PRO A 301 -37.27 18.22 -44.38
C PRO A 301 -38.14 19.43 -44.05
N ALA A 302 -37.60 20.63 -44.28
CA ALA A 302 -38.32 21.90 -44.07
C ALA A 302 -39.44 22.11 -45.11
N ALA A 303 -40.55 22.69 -44.66
CA ALA A 303 -41.64 23.18 -45.53
C ALA A 303 -41.55 24.70 -45.70
N GLU A 304 -41.90 25.20 -46.90
CA GLU A 304 -41.77 26.62 -47.26
C GLU A 304 -42.85 27.54 -46.66
N PRO A 305 -42.55 28.85 -46.48
CA PRO A 305 -43.45 29.79 -45.80
C PRO A 305 -44.51 30.43 -46.72
N ALA A 306 -45.74 30.57 -46.21
CA ALA A 306 -46.82 31.32 -46.84
C ALA A 306 -47.05 32.69 -46.15
N LEU A 307 -47.50 33.70 -46.92
CA LEU A 307 -47.57 35.10 -46.49
C LEU A 307 -48.98 35.57 -46.08
N ARG A 308 -49.01 36.36 -44.98
CA ARG A 308 -49.92 37.49 -44.64
C ARG A 308 -51.44 37.35 -44.87
N GLY A 309 -52.19 37.44 -43.76
CA GLY A 309 -53.57 37.95 -43.67
C GLY A 309 -53.75 38.77 -42.39
N ALA A 310 -54.74 39.67 -42.31
CA ALA A 310 -54.91 40.61 -41.19
C ALA A 310 -56.39 40.80 -40.77
N SER A 311 -56.62 41.63 -39.73
CA SER A 311 -57.92 42.00 -39.09
C SER A 311 -58.49 40.99 -38.06
N ALA A 312 -59.39 41.34 -37.14
CA ALA A 312 -59.63 42.56 -36.32
C ALA A 312 -60.77 42.31 -35.30
N SER A 313 -60.76 42.98 -34.13
CA SER A 313 -61.86 43.02 -33.10
C SER A 313 -62.30 41.65 -32.49
N THR A 314 -62.91 41.46 -31.31
CA THR A 314 -63.18 42.21 -30.04
C THR A 314 -63.51 41.14 -28.96
N GLY A 315 -63.54 41.36 -27.64
CA GLY A 315 -63.38 42.56 -26.79
C GLY A 315 -63.82 42.25 -25.33
N MET A 316 -64.01 43.29 -24.49
CA MET A 316 -64.58 43.27 -23.12
C MET A 316 -63.82 42.55 -21.98
N GLY A 317 -63.40 43.32 -20.95
CA GLY A 317 -63.17 42.89 -19.55
C GLY A 317 -64.37 43.29 -18.66
N PRO A 318 -64.23 43.66 -17.35
CA PRO A 318 -63.03 43.90 -16.51
C PRO A 318 -63.10 43.06 -15.18
N GLN A 319 -62.62 43.36 -13.95
CA GLN A 319 -61.92 44.49 -13.28
C GLN A 319 -61.27 44.02 -11.92
N GLY A 320 -60.45 44.88 -11.27
CA GLY A 320 -60.02 44.78 -9.85
C GLY A 320 -58.58 44.25 -9.65
N GLN A 321 -57.55 45.00 -9.24
CA GLN A 321 -57.27 45.83 -8.02
C GLN A 321 -56.86 45.00 -6.76
N GLN A 322 -55.85 45.36 -5.95
CA GLN A 322 -54.76 46.36 -6.07
C GLN A 322 -53.64 46.16 -5.00
N GLY A 323 -52.36 46.43 -5.35
CA GLY A 323 -51.25 46.82 -4.43
C GLY A 323 -50.70 45.78 -3.43
N ALA A 324 -49.54 45.99 -2.78
CA ALA A 324 -48.37 46.86 -3.05
C ALA A 324 -47.17 46.42 -2.15
N GLY A 325 -45.91 46.68 -2.55
CA GLY A 325 -44.75 46.60 -1.61
C GLY A 325 -43.42 46.03 -2.14
N LEU A 326 -42.55 46.92 -2.67
CA LEU A 326 -41.09 46.78 -2.80
C LEU A 326 -40.50 48.19 -2.54
N PRO A 327 -39.31 48.35 -1.91
CA PRO A 327 -38.00 48.16 -2.57
C PRO A 327 -36.88 47.67 -1.58
N ALA A 328 -35.58 47.60 -1.91
CA ALA A 328 -34.84 47.18 -3.13
C ALA A 328 -33.35 47.01 -2.74
N ALA A 329 -32.54 46.41 -3.61
CA ALA A 329 -31.08 46.53 -3.60
C ALA A 329 -30.58 46.90 -4.99
N GLN A 330 -29.61 47.82 -5.07
CA GLN A 330 -28.92 48.24 -6.30
C GLN A 330 -27.44 47.75 -6.27
N PRO A 331 -26.50 48.26 -7.10
CA PRO A 331 -26.21 47.65 -8.40
C PRO A 331 -24.71 47.30 -8.56
N ALA A 332 -24.30 46.94 -9.79
CA ALA A 332 -22.93 46.56 -10.11
C ALA A 332 -22.04 47.70 -10.62
N SER A 333 -20.74 47.65 -10.27
CA SER A 333 -19.58 48.23 -10.97
C SER A 333 -18.28 47.70 -10.30
N GLY A 334 -17.09 47.72 -10.91
CA GLY A 334 -16.73 47.98 -12.31
C GLY A 334 -15.26 48.43 -12.50
N SER A 335 -14.55 47.79 -13.45
CA SER A 335 -13.24 48.19 -14.06
C SER A 335 -11.90 47.91 -13.32
N THR A 336 -10.96 47.32 -14.10
CA THR A 336 -9.49 47.57 -14.25
C THR A 336 -8.57 47.77 -13.02
N ALA A 337 -7.29 47.35 -13.01
CA ALA A 337 -6.30 47.27 -14.11
C ALA A 337 -5.17 46.24 -13.86
N VAL A 338 -4.17 46.19 -14.76
CA VAL A 338 -3.00 45.29 -14.73
C VAL A 338 -1.71 46.03 -14.32
N LEU A 339 -0.88 45.42 -13.47
CA LEU A 339 0.56 45.69 -13.31
C LEU A 339 1.33 44.38 -13.10
N ALA A 340 2.66 44.41 -13.26
CA ALA A 340 3.54 43.23 -13.26
C ALA A 340 4.84 43.46 -12.47
N ALA A 341 5.65 42.40 -12.34
CA ALA A 341 6.94 42.30 -11.62
C ALA A 341 6.82 42.26 -10.08
N GLU A 342 7.77 41.72 -9.29
CA GLU A 342 9.14 41.23 -9.57
C GLU A 342 9.42 39.83 -8.97
N ARG A 343 10.58 39.23 -9.31
CA ARG A 343 11.17 38.06 -8.61
C ARG A 343 12.23 38.54 -7.59
N PRO A 344 12.23 38.05 -6.34
CA PRO A 344 13.39 38.12 -5.46
C PRO A 344 14.55 37.24 -5.98
N ALA A 345 15.79 37.66 -5.74
CA ALA A 345 17.01 36.96 -6.17
C ALA A 345 17.61 36.05 -5.07
N ALA A 346 18.68 35.33 -5.42
CA ALA A 346 19.40 34.44 -4.52
C ALA A 346 20.18 35.18 -3.42
N VAL A 347 20.50 34.48 -2.33
CA VAL A 347 21.34 34.97 -1.22
C VAL A 347 22.47 33.97 -0.93
N GLU A 348 23.68 34.32 -1.37
CA GLU A 348 24.93 33.89 -0.74
C GLU A 348 25.25 34.88 0.40
N GLY A 349 25.94 34.55 1.50
CA GLY A 349 26.45 33.27 1.98
C GLY A 349 27.22 33.49 3.28
N ALA A 350 27.20 32.53 4.21
CA ALA A 350 27.91 32.61 5.51
C ALA A 350 28.35 31.20 5.97
N PRO A 351 29.43 31.07 6.79
CA PRO A 351 30.23 29.86 6.80
C PRO A 351 29.66 28.70 7.63
N ARG A 352 29.80 27.47 7.11
CA ARG A 352 29.68 26.23 7.90
C ARG A 352 31.02 25.92 8.57
N ALA A 353 31.06 26.01 9.90
CA ALA A 353 32.13 25.38 10.67
C ALA A 353 31.96 23.86 10.67
N ALA A 354 33.02 23.11 10.38
CA ALA A 354 33.01 21.66 10.45
C ALA A 354 33.25 21.19 11.90
N LEU A 355 32.29 20.43 12.45
CA LEU A 355 32.48 19.67 13.69
C LEU A 355 32.74 18.20 13.31
N ALA A 356 33.95 17.73 13.60
CA ALA A 356 34.32 16.34 13.38
C ALA A 356 33.67 15.42 14.42
N VAL A 357 33.21 14.26 13.97
CA VAL A 357 32.72 13.16 14.80
C VAL A 357 33.62 11.95 14.54
N PRO A 358 34.10 11.22 15.57
CA PRO A 358 35.00 10.08 15.36
C PRO A 358 34.27 8.94 14.64
N HIS A 359 34.94 8.33 13.66
CA HIS A 359 34.41 7.18 12.93
C HIS A 359 34.51 5.90 13.77
N ALA A 360 33.40 5.18 13.87
CA ALA A 360 33.40 3.72 14.01
C ALA A 360 33.21 3.10 12.61
N GLY A 361 33.80 1.93 12.36
CA GLY A 361 33.81 1.32 11.04
C GLY A 361 32.45 0.72 10.64
N PRO A 362 32.06 0.74 9.34
CA PRO A 362 30.86 0.04 8.87
C PRO A 362 30.83 -1.45 9.22
N ALA A 363 32.00 -2.09 9.31
CA ALA A 363 32.15 -3.48 9.75
C ALA A 363 31.80 -3.69 11.24
N GLU A 364 32.08 -2.72 12.11
CA GLU A 364 31.76 -2.80 13.54
C GLU A 364 30.24 -2.68 13.74
N LEU A 365 29.60 -1.75 13.03
CA LEU A 365 28.14 -1.59 13.01
C LEU A 365 27.43 -2.84 12.47
N ALA A 366 27.98 -3.48 11.44
CA ALA A 366 27.45 -4.73 10.90
C ALA A 366 27.63 -5.91 11.87
N ALA A 367 28.78 -6.03 12.52
CA ALA A 367 29.05 -7.05 13.54
C ALA A 367 28.15 -6.87 14.77
N GLU A 368 27.90 -5.63 15.21
CA GLU A 368 26.98 -5.35 16.30
C GLU A 368 25.53 -5.74 15.93
N ALA A 369 25.07 -5.41 14.71
CA ALA A 369 23.75 -5.79 14.22
C ALA A 369 23.56 -7.33 14.17
N LEU A 370 24.55 -8.08 13.68
CA LEU A 370 24.54 -9.55 13.68
C LEU A 370 24.56 -10.13 15.10
N THR A 371 25.33 -9.54 16.01
CA THR A 371 25.39 -9.96 17.43
C THR A 371 24.05 -9.76 18.13
N ARG A 372 23.36 -8.63 17.86
CA ARG A 372 22.00 -8.36 18.37
C ARG A 372 20.97 -9.37 17.85
N LEU A 373 21.08 -9.79 16.58
CA LEU A 373 20.24 -10.86 16.02
C LEU A 373 20.49 -12.24 16.65
N ALA A 374 21.74 -12.56 17.02
CA ALA A 374 22.08 -13.82 17.69
C ALA A 374 21.65 -13.88 19.17
N ALA A 375 21.52 -12.73 19.84
CA ALA A 375 21.19 -12.63 21.27
C ALA A 375 19.67 -12.68 21.58
N GLY A 376 18.80 -12.36 20.61
CA GLY A 376 17.34 -12.41 20.76
C GLY A 376 16.77 -13.81 20.59
N GLY A 377 16.62 -14.57 21.68
CA GLY A 377 16.39 -16.03 21.62
C GLY A 377 14.95 -16.53 21.44
N LYS A 378 14.86 -17.79 20.98
CA LYS A 378 13.73 -18.75 21.07
C LYS A 378 12.47 -18.47 20.23
N LEU A 379 12.54 -18.79 18.94
CA LEU A 379 11.41 -19.43 18.26
C LEU A 379 11.24 -20.86 18.79
N ALA A 380 10.16 -21.13 19.52
CA ALA A 380 9.81 -22.46 20.03
C ALA A 380 8.53 -22.98 19.36
N GLY A 381 8.65 -24.03 18.55
CA GLY A 381 7.54 -24.67 17.85
C GLY A 381 8.03 -25.46 16.63
N GLU A 382 7.39 -26.59 16.34
CA GLU A 382 7.87 -27.60 15.35
C GLU A 382 7.98 -27.08 13.91
N ALA A 383 7.33 -25.95 13.60
CA ALA A 383 7.50 -25.23 12.34
C ALA A 383 8.95 -24.74 12.13
N ALA A 384 9.66 -24.37 13.20
CA ALA A 384 11.05 -23.89 13.10
C ALA A 384 12.03 -25.01 12.73
N SER A 385 11.86 -26.23 13.29
CA SER A 385 12.67 -27.38 12.90
C SER A 385 12.53 -27.69 11.41
N ARG A 386 11.30 -27.67 10.87
CA ARG A 386 11.09 -27.89 9.42
C ARG A 386 11.82 -26.91 8.50
N TRP A 387 12.09 -25.68 8.96
CA TRP A 387 12.90 -24.71 8.20
C TRP A 387 14.41 -24.94 8.37
N LEU A 388 14.85 -25.39 9.55
CA LEU A 388 16.25 -25.74 9.81
C LEU A 388 16.67 -27.05 9.11
N ASP A 389 15.81 -28.08 9.16
CA ASP A 389 16.04 -29.37 8.50
C ASP A 389 16.10 -29.21 6.97
N ALA A 390 15.24 -28.35 6.40
CA ALA A 390 15.25 -28.01 4.97
C ALA A 390 16.50 -27.22 4.54
N ALA A 391 17.15 -26.49 5.47
CA ALA A 391 18.45 -25.85 5.24
C ALA A 391 19.64 -26.83 5.43
N GLY A 392 19.43 -27.98 6.08
CA GLY A 392 20.47 -28.94 6.43
C GLY A 392 20.94 -29.85 5.28
N SER A 393 20.17 -29.98 4.19
CA SER A 393 20.45 -30.91 3.09
C SER A 393 20.91 -30.20 1.81
N GLY A 394 22.13 -29.66 1.80
CA GLY A 394 22.69 -29.04 0.57
C GLY A 394 24.13 -28.51 0.62
N VAL A 395 24.67 -28.22 1.81
CA VAL A 395 26.04 -27.67 1.93
C VAL A 395 27.04 -28.76 2.36
N PRO A 396 28.10 -29.05 1.59
CA PRO A 396 29.18 -29.93 2.04
C PRO A 396 29.90 -29.34 3.25
N ALA A 397 29.98 -30.10 4.35
CA ALA A 397 30.71 -29.69 5.55
C ALA A 397 32.23 -29.75 5.28
N GLY A 398 32.82 -28.66 4.78
CA GLY A 398 34.17 -28.74 4.21
C GLY A 398 34.99 -27.46 3.98
N THR A 399 34.59 -26.27 4.42
CA THR A 399 35.47 -25.09 4.43
C THR A 399 35.20 -24.18 5.63
N GLN A 400 36.26 -23.86 6.38
CA GLN A 400 36.23 -22.75 7.34
C GLN A 400 36.22 -21.45 6.56
N ALA A 401 35.23 -20.58 6.82
CA ALA A 401 35.27 -19.20 6.33
C ALA A 401 36.40 -18.47 7.07
N ALA A 402 37.57 -18.38 6.43
CA ALA A 402 38.73 -17.74 7.02
C ALA A 402 38.45 -16.26 7.29
N GLY A 403 38.75 -15.80 8.51
CA GLY A 403 38.62 -14.40 8.89
C GLY A 403 39.66 -13.54 8.18
N ALA A 404 39.36 -13.13 6.95
CA ALA A 404 40.17 -12.25 6.14
C ALA A 404 39.42 -10.94 5.89
N ALA A 405 39.51 -10.02 6.84
CA ALA A 405 39.20 -8.61 6.58
C ALA A 405 40.29 -8.07 5.64
N ALA A 406 40.10 -8.25 4.35
CA ALA A 406 41.01 -7.76 3.32
C ALA A 406 41.02 -6.23 3.35
N VAL A 407 42.05 -5.66 3.95
CA VAL A 407 42.33 -4.22 3.89
C VAL A 407 42.59 -3.90 2.43
N ARG A 408 41.58 -3.35 1.73
CA ARG A 408 41.69 -2.86 0.35
C ARG A 408 42.94 -2.00 0.27
N THR A 409 43.89 -2.37 -0.60
CA THR A 409 45.23 -1.76 -0.56
C THR A 409 45.12 -0.27 -0.85
N ALA A 410 45.56 0.57 0.09
CA ALA A 410 45.55 2.02 -0.08
C ALA A 410 46.33 2.39 -1.35
N PRO A 411 45.71 3.11 -2.31
CA PRO A 411 46.33 3.33 -3.61
C PRO A 411 47.53 4.27 -3.51
N GLU A 412 48.45 4.16 -4.48
CA GLU A 412 49.62 5.03 -4.56
C GLU A 412 49.22 6.52 -4.55
N PRO A 413 49.86 7.36 -3.70
CA PRO A 413 49.41 8.72 -3.46
C PRO A 413 49.47 9.58 -4.73
N GLY A 414 48.29 9.88 -5.28
CA GLY A 414 48.10 10.71 -6.48
C GLY A 414 47.32 10.04 -7.61
N ARG A 415 47.11 8.72 -7.58
CA ARG A 415 46.40 8.00 -8.65
C ARG A 415 44.94 7.74 -8.26
N LYS A 416 43.99 8.41 -8.93
CA LYS A 416 42.56 8.08 -8.81
C LYS A 416 42.28 6.71 -9.42
N ALA A 417 41.44 5.92 -8.76
CA ALA A 417 40.95 4.66 -9.32
C ALA A 417 40.02 4.92 -10.52
N PRO A 418 40.00 4.04 -11.54
CA PRO A 418 38.99 4.08 -12.58
C PRO A 418 37.62 3.76 -11.97
N LEU A 419 36.56 4.39 -12.50
CA LEU A 419 35.19 4.05 -12.14
C LEU A 419 34.82 2.73 -12.83
N PHE A 420 34.49 1.72 -12.03
CA PHE A 420 33.97 0.45 -12.49
C PHE A 420 32.45 0.42 -12.27
N GLU A 421 31.69 0.09 -13.32
CA GLU A 421 30.23 -0.04 -13.24
C GLU A 421 29.81 -1.48 -13.56
N ILE A 422 28.95 -2.08 -12.72
CA ILE A 422 28.46 -3.44 -12.97
C ILE A 422 27.03 -3.66 -12.48
N GLY A 423 26.25 -4.44 -13.24
CA GLY A 423 24.87 -4.80 -12.92
C GLY A 423 24.81 -6.04 -12.02
N VAL A 424 24.11 -5.93 -10.90
CA VAL A 424 24.01 -6.98 -9.88
C VAL A 424 22.54 -7.31 -9.61
N SER A 425 22.17 -8.59 -9.65
CA SER A 425 20.79 -9.05 -9.41
C SER A 425 20.77 -10.37 -8.63
N PRO A 426 19.83 -10.60 -7.68
CA PRO A 426 19.75 -11.82 -6.88
C PRO A 426 19.04 -12.98 -7.61
N GLY A 427 18.75 -12.81 -8.91
CA GLY A 427 18.14 -13.83 -9.76
C GLY A 427 17.47 -13.25 -11.02
N VAL A 428 17.21 -14.11 -12.01
CA VAL A 428 16.49 -13.71 -13.23
C VAL A 428 15.03 -13.42 -12.91
N GLY A 429 14.35 -14.36 -12.22
CA GLY A 429 13.01 -14.20 -11.65
C GLY A 429 12.98 -13.99 -10.13
N ASN A 430 14.02 -14.36 -9.38
CA ASN A 430 14.12 -13.97 -7.98
C ASN A 430 14.62 -12.52 -7.87
N LYS A 431 13.76 -11.61 -7.41
CA LYS A 431 14.11 -10.20 -7.14
C LYS A 431 14.23 -9.85 -5.65
N LYS A 432 14.26 -10.86 -4.77
CA LYS A 432 14.41 -10.69 -3.32
C LYS A 432 15.89 -10.79 -2.95
N PHE A 433 16.43 -9.74 -2.36
CA PHE A 433 17.78 -9.71 -1.77
C PHE A 433 17.72 -10.22 -0.33
N THR A 434 18.71 -11.01 0.09
CA THR A 434 18.89 -11.38 1.51
C THR A 434 19.57 -10.25 2.29
N ALA A 435 19.46 -10.25 3.62
CA ALA A 435 20.14 -9.27 4.47
C ALA A 435 21.67 -9.32 4.30
N ALA A 436 22.25 -10.51 4.12
CA ALA A 436 23.68 -10.69 3.84
C ALA A 436 24.08 -10.10 2.48
N GLN A 437 23.28 -10.33 1.43
CA GLN A 437 23.48 -9.73 0.11
C GLN A 437 23.39 -8.20 0.11
N MET A 438 22.44 -7.61 0.86
CA MET A 438 22.34 -6.16 1.02
C MET A 438 23.50 -5.58 1.81
N ALA A 439 23.95 -6.25 2.88
CA ALA A 439 25.13 -5.84 3.64
C ALA A 439 26.40 -5.89 2.78
N LEU A 440 26.55 -6.94 1.96
CA LEU A 440 27.67 -7.06 1.04
C LEU A 440 27.65 -5.96 -0.02
N LEU A 441 26.51 -5.68 -0.66
CA LEU A 441 26.41 -4.58 -1.63
C LEU A 441 26.83 -3.22 -1.05
N ALA A 442 26.46 -2.93 0.20
CA ALA A 442 26.91 -1.73 0.89
C ALA A 442 28.42 -1.73 1.18
N GLN A 443 29.00 -2.88 1.55
CA GLN A 443 30.45 -3.04 1.74
C GLN A 443 31.23 -2.92 0.42
N CYS A 444 30.73 -3.51 -0.66
CA CYS A 444 31.24 -3.37 -2.01
C CYS A 444 31.27 -1.90 -2.42
N ALA A 445 30.13 -1.19 -2.32
CA ALA A 445 29.98 0.22 -2.65
C ALA A 445 30.94 1.13 -1.87
N SER A 446 31.00 0.96 -0.53
CA SER A 446 31.68 1.88 0.40
C SER A 446 31.17 3.33 0.33
N GLU A 447 31.81 4.26 1.04
CA GLU A 447 31.44 5.69 1.06
C GLU A 447 31.75 6.43 -0.26
N GLU A 448 32.57 5.85 -1.16
CA GLU A 448 32.97 6.45 -2.44
C GLU A 448 32.21 5.88 -3.67
N GLY A 449 31.26 4.96 -3.46
CA GLY A 449 30.51 4.30 -4.53
C GLY A 449 29.00 4.61 -4.55
N GLU A 450 28.34 4.27 -5.66
CA GLU A 450 26.91 4.45 -5.87
C GLU A 450 26.19 3.10 -6.06
N LEU A 451 24.93 3.04 -5.62
CA LEU A 451 23.99 1.92 -5.84
C LEU A 451 22.72 2.47 -6.53
N GLU A 452 22.63 2.33 -7.86
CA GLU A 452 21.48 2.79 -8.64
C GLU A 452 20.51 1.61 -8.90
N TYR A 453 19.30 1.68 -8.35
CA TYR A 453 18.24 0.69 -8.61
C TYR A 453 17.55 0.99 -9.95
N THR A 454 17.50 0.00 -10.85
CA THR A 454 17.05 0.19 -12.24
C THR A 454 15.67 -0.43 -12.53
N PRO A 455 14.95 0.04 -13.57
CA PRO A 455 13.73 -0.59 -14.08
C PRO A 455 13.91 -2.04 -14.60
N GLU A 456 15.15 -2.51 -14.74
CA GLU A 456 15.49 -3.89 -15.10
C GLU A 456 15.55 -4.84 -13.87
N HIS A 457 15.26 -4.34 -12.67
CA HIS A 457 15.30 -5.11 -11.42
C HIS A 457 16.68 -5.75 -11.18
N GLN A 458 17.69 -4.89 -11.33
CA GLN A 458 19.08 -5.04 -10.94
C GLN A 458 19.53 -3.73 -10.27
N ILE A 459 20.57 -3.81 -9.45
CA ILE A 459 21.28 -2.66 -8.90
C ILE A 459 22.55 -2.46 -9.73
N ILE A 460 22.76 -1.27 -10.27
CA ILE A 460 24.04 -0.84 -10.83
C ILE A 460 24.92 -0.41 -9.67
N LEU A 461 26.02 -1.12 -9.48
CA LEU A 461 27.10 -0.79 -8.55
C LEU A 461 28.14 0.03 -9.32
N ARG A 462 28.35 1.29 -8.94
CA ARG A 462 29.48 2.12 -9.43
C ARG A 462 30.52 2.28 -8.32
N VAL A 463 31.75 1.85 -8.53
CA VAL A 463 32.82 1.93 -7.51
C VAL A 463 34.14 2.35 -8.15
N PRO A 464 34.86 3.33 -7.59
CA PRO A 464 36.27 3.56 -7.89
C PRO A 464 37.11 2.37 -7.36
N THR A 465 37.64 1.52 -8.24
CA THR A 465 38.47 0.37 -7.83
C THR A 465 39.61 0.09 -8.79
N PHE A 466 40.74 -0.40 -8.25
CA PHE A 466 41.84 -0.97 -9.03
C PHE A 466 41.74 -2.50 -9.16
N GLU A 467 40.82 -3.14 -8.43
CA GLU A 467 40.68 -4.59 -8.28
C GLU A 467 39.25 -5.04 -8.68
N PRO A 468 38.82 -4.83 -9.95
CA PRO A 468 37.45 -5.12 -10.39
C PRO A 468 37.14 -6.62 -10.39
N ASP A 469 38.10 -7.48 -10.70
CA ASP A 469 37.89 -8.93 -10.80
C ASP A 469 37.59 -9.55 -9.43
N GLN A 470 38.30 -9.12 -8.38
CA GLN A 470 38.03 -9.56 -7.00
C GLN A 470 36.63 -9.15 -6.52
N LEU A 471 36.18 -7.94 -6.90
CA LEU A 471 34.82 -7.47 -6.62
C LEU A 471 33.76 -8.33 -7.33
N VAL A 472 34.05 -8.78 -8.55
CA VAL A 472 33.18 -9.70 -9.31
C VAL A 472 33.15 -11.09 -8.66
N GLU A 473 34.27 -11.61 -8.17
CA GLU A 473 34.33 -12.90 -7.45
C GLU A 473 33.58 -12.83 -6.11
N GLU A 474 33.76 -11.77 -5.33
CA GLU A 474 33.06 -11.54 -4.05
C GLU A 474 31.53 -11.51 -4.24
N LEU A 475 31.03 -10.78 -5.24
CA LEU A 475 29.60 -10.73 -5.56
C LEU A 475 29.08 -12.10 -6.04
N ARG A 476 29.84 -12.83 -6.87
CA ARG A 476 29.47 -14.18 -7.32
C ARG A 476 29.42 -15.19 -6.17
N ALA A 477 30.34 -15.09 -5.20
CA ALA A 477 30.35 -15.94 -4.01
C ALA A 477 29.11 -15.74 -3.11
N ALA A 478 28.47 -14.55 -3.16
CA ALA A 478 27.19 -14.27 -2.52
C ALA A 478 25.97 -14.64 -3.39
N ASN A 479 26.14 -15.51 -4.38
CA ASN A 479 25.12 -15.96 -5.34
C ASN A 479 24.44 -14.83 -6.12
N PHE A 480 25.12 -13.71 -6.39
CA PHE A 480 24.62 -12.72 -7.33
C PHE A 480 24.84 -13.13 -8.79
N ILE A 481 23.86 -12.80 -9.63
CA ILE A 481 24.05 -12.72 -11.08
C ILE A 481 24.71 -11.36 -11.36
N VAL A 482 25.90 -11.41 -11.96
CA VAL A 482 26.78 -10.25 -12.17
C VAL A 482 26.99 -10.07 -13.68
N VAL A 483 26.58 -8.92 -14.21
CA VAL A 483 26.45 -8.65 -15.65
C VAL A 483 27.11 -7.31 -16.02
N PRO A 484 27.92 -7.22 -17.09
CA PRO A 484 28.46 -5.94 -17.57
C PRO A 484 27.36 -4.96 -18.00
N ILE A 485 27.63 -3.66 -17.88
CA ILE A 485 26.74 -2.58 -18.29
C ILE A 485 27.14 -2.05 -19.68
N GLY A 486 26.15 -1.59 -20.46
CA GLY A 486 26.35 -1.01 -21.79
C GLY A 486 25.62 -1.80 -22.87
N ASP A 487 26.19 -1.84 -24.07
CA ASP A 487 25.59 -2.49 -25.24
C ASP A 487 25.73 -4.02 -25.19
N VAL A 488 24.89 -4.63 -24.35
CA VAL A 488 24.84 -6.07 -24.08
C VAL A 488 23.41 -6.63 -24.15
N ILE A 489 23.30 -7.96 -24.20
CA ILE A 489 22.04 -8.69 -24.06
C ILE A 489 21.65 -8.76 -22.57
N LYS A 490 20.49 -8.19 -22.20
CA LYS A 490 19.93 -8.25 -20.84
C LYS A 490 18.75 -9.23 -20.80
N VAL A 491 18.86 -10.30 -19.99
CA VAL A 491 17.78 -11.29 -19.80
C VAL A 491 16.93 -10.91 -18.58
N LYS A 492 15.59 -10.96 -18.72
CA LYS A 492 14.62 -10.54 -17.70
C LYS A 492 13.48 -11.57 -17.54
N ALA A 493 12.86 -11.66 -16.36
CA ALA A 493 11.69 -12.51 -16.12
C ALA A 493 10.66 -11.85 -15.17
N CYS A 494 9.53 -12.52 -14.92
CA CYS A 494 8.41 -12.03 -14.09
C CYS A 494 8.80 -11.50 -12.69
N ASP A 495 8.13 -10.43 -12.24
CA ASP A 495 8.35 -9.82 -10.92
C ASP A 495 7.32 -10.20 -9.83
N PHE A 496 6.02 -10.23 -10.20
CA PHE A 496 4.92 -10.06 -9.22
C PHE A 496 4.32 -11.34 -8.64
N CYS A 497 4.71 -12.51 -9.12
CA CYS A 497 4.33 -13.80 -8.53
C CYS A 497 5.58 -14.66 -8.32
N ASN A 498 5.53 -15.62 -7.40
CA ASN A 498 6.58 -16.65 -7.24
C ASN A 498 6.56 -17.67 -8.39
N MET A 499 6.31 -17.21 -9.63
CA MET A 499 5.98 -17.97 -10.83
C MET A 499 4.87 -19.01 -10.60
N GLU A 500 3.62 -18.61 -10.89
CA GLU A 500 2.41 -19.47 -10.80
C GLU A 500 2.50 -20.76 -11.62
N LYS A 501 3.56 -20.89 -12.45
CA LYS A 501 4.11 -22.15 -12.95
C LYS A 501 5.64 -22.11 -12.87
N ASP A 502 6.23 -22.97 -12.03
CA ASP A 502 7.69 -23.15 -11.93
C ASP A 502 8.32 -23.65 -13.25
N ASP A 503 7.53 -24.28 -14.13
CA ASP A 503 7.88 -24.83 -15.46
C ASP A 503 8.83 -23.93 -16.28
N ALA A 504 8.72 -22.61 -16.12
CA ALA A 504 9.44 -21.62 -16.91
C ALA A 504 10.70 -21.02 -16.22
N VAL A 505 10.94 -21.33 -14.93
CA VAL A 505 12.15 -20.92 -14.20
C VAL A 505 13.44 -21.46 -14.87
N PRO A 506 13.52 -22.74 -15.29
CA PRO A 506 14.73 -23.28 -15.90
C PRO A 506 15.10 -22.57 -17.21
N MET A 507 14.09 -22.18 -18.01
CA MET A 507 14.31 -21.47 -19.27
C MET A 507 14.87 -20.06 -19.06
N ALA A 508 14.34 -19.31 -18.07
CA ALA A 508 14.86 -17.98 -17.73
C ALA A 508 16.33 -18.05 -17.27
N ASN A 509 16.67 -19.05 -16.44
CA ASN A 509 18.04 -19.27 -15.96
C ASN A 509 18.98 -19.74 -17.09
N HIS A 510 18.53 -20.62 -17.98
CA HIS A 510 19.27 -21.09 -19.16
C HIS A 510 19.60 -19.94 -20.12
N LEU A 511 18.63 -19.08 -20.45
CA LEU A 511 18.86 -17.91 -21.29
C LEU A 511 19.88 -16.95 -20.63
N GLN A 512 19.75 -16.67 -19.33
CA GLN A 512 20.74 -15.84 -18.62
C GLN A 512 22.15 -16.46 -18.62
N ALA A 513 22.27 -17.79 -18.56
CA ALA A 513 23.55 -18.49 -18.57
C ALA A 513 24.23 -18.52 -19.95
N VAL A 514 23.47 -18.60 -21.05
CA VAL A 514 24.02 -18.73 -22.41
C VAL A 514 24.16 -17.38 -23.13
N ILE A 515 23.19 -16.48 -23.01
CA ILE A 515 23.18 -15.20 -23.75
C ILE A 515 23.27 -13.95 -22.86
N GLY A 516 23.04 -14.05 -21.55
CA GLY A 516 23.07 -12.89 -20.66
C GLY A 516 24.46 -12.26 -20.53
N GLY A 517 24.56 -10.94 -20.76
CA GLY A 517 25.81 -10.20 -20.71
C GLY A 517 26.69 -10.31 -21.96
N LEU A 518 26.27 -11.03 -23.00
CA LEU A 518 26.97 -11.01 -24.28
C LEU A 518 26.93 -9.60 -24.91
N SER A 519 28.07 -9.11 -25.39
CA SER A 519 28.15 -7.86 -26.18
C SER A 519 27.32 -7.95 -27.46
N ALA A 520 26.58 -6.88 -27.73
CA ALA A 520 25.64 -6.73 -28.83
C ALA A 520 25.88 -5.40 -29.59
N PRO A 521 25.38 -5.23 -30.83
CA PRO A 521 25.52 -3.98 -31.59
C PRO A 521 24.85 -2.77 -30.91
N LYS A 522 23.80 -3.04 -30.11
CA LYS A 522 23.20 -2.13 -29.13
C LYS A 522 22.59 -2.94 -27.99
N GLU A 523 22.46 -2.34 -26.80
CA GLU A 523 21.73 -2.94 -25.68
C GLU A 523 20.36 -3.43 -26.14
N THR A 524 20.05 -4.69 -25.81
CA THR A 524 18.89 -5.42 -26.33
C THR A 524 18.30 -6.28 -25.22
N SER A 525 16.99 -6.23 -25.04
CA SER A 525 16.28 -6.95 -23.98
C SER A 525 15.69 -8.28 -24.46
N VAL A 526 15.89 -9.33 -23.66
CA VAL A 526 15.25 -10.64 -23.82
C VAL A 526 14.42 -10.91 -22.57
N ALA A 527 13.10 -10.91 -22.68
CA ALA A 527 12.21 -11.05 -21.52
C ALA A 527 11.29 -12.27 -21.61
N LEU A 528 11.13 -12.95 -20.47
CA LEU A 528 10.34 -14.16 -20.34
C LEU A 528 9.20 -13.98 -19.33
N ASN A 529 7.95 -14.12 -19.79
CA ASN A 529 6.78 -14.24 -18.93
C ASN A 529 6.44 -15.71 -18.67
N GLY A 530 6.51 -16.14 -17.41
CA GLY A 530 6.18 -17.51 -16.97
C GLY A 530 4.69 -17.89 -17.00
N CYS A 531 3.80 -16.99 -17.44
CA CYS A 531 2.40 -17.32 -17.66
C CYS A 531 1.76 -16.38 -18.71
N GLY A 532 0.66 -16.84 -19.31
CA GLY A 532 -0.09 -16.12 -20.35
C GLY A 532 -0.77 -14.83 -19.91
N MET A 533 -0.68 -14.43 -18.63
CA MET A 533 -1.12 -13.11 -18.16
C MET A 533 -0.15 -11.99 -18.58
N ALA A 534 1.08 -12.34 -18.96
CA ALA A 534 2.09 -11.43 -19.54
C ALA A 534 2.38 -10.13 -18.74
N CYS A 535 2.16 -10.13 -17.41
CA CYS A 535 2.20 -8.92 -16.57
C CYS A 535 3.52 -8.14 -16.55
N TYR A 536 4.60 -8.69 -17.11
CA TYR A 536 5.90 -8.02 -17.24
C TYR A 536 6.02 -7.18 -18.53
N GLY A 537 5.08 -7.37 -19.48
CA GLY A 537 5.16 -6.78 -20.80
C GLY A 537 6.38 -7.30 -21.58
N ALA A 538 6.68 -8.61 -21.53
CA ALA A 538 7.70 -9.21 -22.40
C ALA A 538 7.40 -8.95 -23.89
N VAL A 539 6.12 -8.89 -24.26
CA VAL A 539 5.61 -8.49 -25.59
C VAL A 539 5.91 -7.04 -26.00
N LEU A 540 6.62 -6.26 -25.17
CA LEU A 540 7.05 -4.89 -25.47
C LEU A 540 8.59 -4.74 -25.58
N GLU A 541 9.35 -5.78 -25.26
CA GLU A 541 10.83 -5.81 -25.29
C GLU A 541 11.35 -6.17 -26.70
N ASP A 542 12.65 -6.01 -26.95
CA ASP A 542 13.24 -6.31 -28.27
C ASP A 542 13.02 -7.80 -28.66
N ILE A 543 13.13 -8.73 -27.69
CA ILE A 543 12.76 -10.14 -27.81
C ILE A 543 11.86 -10.53 -26.61
N GLY A 544 10.62 -10.92 -26.90
CA GLY A 544 9.62 -11.31 -25.91
C GLY A 544 9.26 -12.79 -25.98
N ILE A 545 9.14 -13.44 -24.82
CA ILE A 545 8.80 -14.87 -24.68
C ILE A 545 7.66 -14.98 -23.67
N VAL A 546 6.59 -15.72 -23.99
CA VAL A 546 5.43 -15.92 -23.09
C VAL A 546 5.09 -17.41 -22.98
N TYR A 547 5.13 -17.97 -21.77
CA TYR A 547 4.75 -19.36 -21.52
C TYR A 547 3.22 -19.50 -21.40
N ARG A 548 2.62 -20.32 -22.27
CA ARG A 548 1.16 -20.51 -22.36
C ARG A 548 0.85 -21.95 -22.80
N LYS A 549 -0.11 -22.59 -22.12
CA LYS A 549 -0.63 -23.94 -22.45
C LYS A 549 0.43 -25.06 -22.62
N GLY A 550 1.62 -24.92 -22.04
CA GLY A 550 2.69 -25.93 -22.13
C GLY A 550 3.76 -25.65 -23.19
N GLY A 551 3.62 -24.58 -23.97
CA GLY A 551 4.64 -24.10 -24.92
C GLY A 551 4.96 -22.61 -24.72
N TYR A 552 5.86 -22.10 -25.55
CA TYR A 552 6.32 -20.72 -25.53
C TYR A 552 5.92 -19.98 -26.79
N ASP A 553 5.29 -18.83 -26.64
CA ASP A 553 4.99 -17.90 -27.72
C ASP A 553 6.14 -16.88 -27.84
N LEU A 554 6.61 -16.62 -29.06
CA LEU A 554 7.77 -15.80 -29.36
C LEU A 554 7.36 -14.51 -30.09
N PHE A 555 7.88 -13.39 -29.61
CA PHE A 555 7.62 -12.05 -30.11
C PHE A 555 8.94 -11.33 -30.42
N LEU A 556 9.04 -10.62 -31.55
CA LEU A 556 10.27 -9.94 -31.97
C LEU A 556 10.05 -8.47 -32.35
N GLY A 557 11.04 -7.63 -32.02
CA GLY A 557 11.16 -6.24 -32.47
C GLY A 557 10.32 -5.22 -31.70
N GLY A 558 10.05 -5.45 -30.40
CA GLY A 558 9.35 -4.48 -29.57
C GLY A 558 10.19 -3.25 -29.21
N LYS A 559 9.53 -2.20 -28.74
CA LYS A 559 10.17 -0.97 -28.27
C LYS A 559 9.33 -0.29 -27.19
N LYS A 560 9.79 -0.38 -25.94
CA LYS A 560 9.12 0.20 -24.76
C LYS A 560 9.04 1.74 -24.73
N PHE A 561 10.01 2.46 -25.29
CA PHE A 561 10.20 3.89 -24.96
C PHE A 561 10.31 4.85 -26.17
N GLY A 562 9.81 6.08 -25.99
CA GLY A 562 9.88 7.19 -26.95
C GLY A 562 8.72 7.26 -27.96
N ARG A 563 8.65 8.35 -28.73
CA ARG A 563 7.51 8.72 -29.63
C ARG A 563 7.00 7.60 -30.54
N ASN A 564 7.87 6.70 -30.99
CA ASN A 564 7.53 5.57 -31.86
C ASN A 564 7.66 4.24 -31.09
N ALA A 565 7.15 4.16 -29.86
CA ALA A 565 7.04 2.92 -29.09
C ALA A 565 5.99 1.98 -29.72
N HIS A 566 6.23 0.67 -29.65
CA HIS A 566 5.34 -0.34 -30.25
C HIS A 566 5.58 -1.72 -29.61
N PRO A 567 4.56 -2.60 -29.58
CA PRO A 567 4.72 -3.98 -29.16
C PRO A 567 5.60 -4.77 -30.15
N ALA A 568 6.21 -5.84 -29.64
CA ALA A 568 6.88 -6.85 -30.45
C ALA A 568 5.85 -7.66 -31.26
N GLN A 569 6.22 -8.06 -32.46
CA GLN A 569 5.35 -8.81 -33.37
C GLN A 569 5.33 -10.29 -32.96
N PRO A 570 4.17 -10.95 -32.81
CA PRO A 570 4.11 -12.40 -32.61
C PRO A 570 4.61 -13.10 -33.88
N VAL A 571 5.66 -13.92 -33.75
CA VAL A 571 6.28 -14.63 -34.89
C VAL A 571 6.06 -16.15 -34.84
N ALA A 572 5.75 -16.71 -33.67
CA ALA A 572 5.36 -18.10 -33.48
C ALA A 572 4.64 -18.30 -32.14
N GLU A 573 3.73 -19.27 -32.09
CA GLU A 573 3.02 -19.70 -30.87
C GLU A 573 3.34 -21.16 -30.54
N GLY A 574 3.32 -21.52 -29.25
CA GLY A 574 3.36 -22.92 -28.79
C GLY A 574 4.69 -23.66 -28.99
N ILE A 575 5.82 -22.97 -29.09
CA ILE A 575 7.16 -23.57 -29.26
C ILE A 575 7.49 -24.48 -28.06
N PRO A 576 7.96 -25.72 -28.28
CA PRO A 576 8.45 -26.60 -27.22
C PRO A 576 9.64 -26.04 -26.43
N GLY A 577 9.70 -26.36 -25.13
CA GLY A 577 10.72 -25.81 -24.20
C GLY A 577 12.16 -26.22 -24.51
N ASP A 578 12.36 -27.37 -25.15
CA ASP A 578 13.64 -27.86 -25.68
C ASP A 578 14.14 -27.05 -26.90
N GLN A 579 13.25 -26.34 -27.59
CA GLN A 579 13.55 -25.64 -28.85
C GLN A 579 13.65 -24.13 -28.71
N ILE A 580 12.89 -23.52 -27.78
CA ILE A 580 12.84 -22.05 -27.63
C ILE A 580 14.21 -21.43 -27.28
N GLY A 581 15.00 -22.07 -26.41
CA GLY A 581 16.34 -21.60 -26.03
C GLY A 581 17.26 -21.47 -27.25
N GLY A 582 17.46 -22.59 -27.97
CA GLY A 582 18.28 -22.61 -29.19
C GLY A 582 17.76 -21.74 -30.33
N ILE A 583 16.45 -21.45 -30.39
CA ILE A 583 15.90 -20.47 -31.34
C ILE A 583 16.37 -19.05 -30.96
N VAL A 584 16.23 -18.66 -29.70
CA VAL A 584 16.64 -17.33 -29.20
C VAL A 584 18.15 -17.13 -29.28
N GLU A 585 18.94 -18.16 -28.98
CA GLU A 585 20.41 -18.18 -29.18
C GLU A 585 20.78 -17.83 -30.62
N ARG A 586 20.16 -18.48 -31.62
CA ARG A 586 20.45 -18.20 -33.04
C ARG A 586 20.00 -16.81 -33.48
N ILE A 587 18.88 -16.30 -32.95
CA ILE A 587 18.43 -14.91 -33.19
C ILE A 587 19.45 -13.91 -32.64
N VAL A 588 19.97 -14.13 -31.43
CA VAL A 588 20.99 -13.28 -30.81
C VAL A 588 22.33 -13.37 -31.56
N ALA A 589 22.73 -14.56 -32.00
CA ALA A 589 23.94 -14.76 -32.81
C ALA A 589 23.84 -14.05 -34.18
N GLU A 590 22.72 -14.20 -34.88
CA GLU A 590 22.46 -13.55 -36.17
C GLU A 590 22.44 -12.02 -36.05
N TYR A 591 21.87 -11.48 -34.96
CA TYR A 591 21.92 -10.04 -34.65
C TYR A 591 23.34 -9.55 -34.35
N LYS A 592 24.12 -10.32 -33.59
CA LYS A 592 25.52 -9.98 -33.27
C LYS A 592 26.43 -10.03 -34.50
N GLU A 593 26.16 -10.92 -35.45
CA GLU A 593 26.90 -11.03 -36.72
C GLU A 593 26.52 -9.93 -37.73
N LYS A 594 25.22 -9.65 -37.90
CA LYS A 594 24.70 -8.86 -39.04
C LYS A 594 24.17 -7.47 -38.66
N GLY A 595 24.09 -7.14 -37.37
CA GLY A 595 23.67 -5.85 -36.86
C GLY A 595 24.76 -4.78 -37.03
N HIS A 596 24.36 -3.56 -37.38
CA HIS A 596 25.30 -2.44 -37.51
C HIS A 596 25.61 -1.82 -36.14
N PRO A 597 26.80 -1.22 -35.93
CA PRO A 597 27.13 -0.54 -34.68
C PRO A 597 26.06 0.49 -34.28
N ASN A 598 25.63 0.46 -33.02
CA ASN A 598 24.59 1.31 -32.45
C ASN A 598 23.16 1.10 -33.03
N GLU A 599 22.92 0.01 -33.78
CA GLU A 599 21.60 -0.39 -34.30
C GLU A 599 20.79 -1.19 -33.26
N ARG A 600 19.60 -0.70 -32.89
CA ARG A 600 18.65 -1.43 -32.01
C ARG A 600 17.99 -2.61 -32.75
N PHE A 601 17.68 -3.68 -32.03
CA PHE A 601 17.16 -4.93 -32.61
C PHE A 601 15.88 -4.75 -33.44
N HIS A 602 14.91 -3.92 -33.03
CA HIS A 602 13.71 -3.63 -33.85
C HIS A 602 14.06 -3.01 -35.23
N LYS A 603 15.11 -2.20 -35.34
CA LYS A 603 15.59 -1.68 -36.65
C LYS A 603 16.25 -2.77 -37.47
N PHE A 604 17.07 -3.61 -36.82
CA PHE A 604 17.72 -4.76 -37.45
C PHE A 604 16.68 -5.72 -38.04
N PHE A 605 15.63 -6.09 -37.28
CA PHE A 605 14.55 -6.96 -37.75
C PHE A 605 13.80 -6.37 -38.94
N LYS A 606 13.47 -5.08 -38.91
CA LYS A 606 12.88 -4.38 -40.06
C LYS A 606 13.80 -4.31 -41.28
N ARG A 607 15.11 -4.13 -41.09
CA ARG A 607 16.11 -4.02 -42.17
C ARG A 607 16.39 -5.36 -42.84
N VAL A 608 16.55 -6.43 -42.06
CA VAL A 608 16.85 -7.77 -42.58
C VAL A 608 15.58 -8.46 -43.10
N GLY A 609 14.41 -8.12 -42.56
CA GLY A 609 13.10 -8.56 -43.04
C GLY A 609 12.75 -10.01 -42.70
N VAL A 610 13.73 -10.91 -42.60
CA VAL A 610 13.57 -12.29 -42.11
C VAL A 610 14.76 -12.68 -41.23
N ILE A 611 14.53 -13.01 -39.95
CA ILE A 611 15.53 -13.54 -39.01
C ILE A 611 15.16 -14.98 -38.65
N GLN A 612 16.06 -15.94 -38.80
CA GLN A 612 15.80 -17.37 -38.50
C GLN A 612 14.50 -17.95 -39.10
N GLY A 613 14.00 -17.39 -40.21
CA GLY A 613 12.73 -17.76 -40.86
C GLY A 613 11.51 -16.94 -40.42
N PHE A 614 11.59 -16.18 -39.32
CA PHE A 614 10.55 -15.26 -38.86
C PHE A 614 10.58 -13.97 -39.67
N ARG A 615 9.44 -13.60 -40.28
CA ARG A 615 9.33 -12.42 -41.15
C ARG A 615 8.79 -11.20 -40.40
N HIS A 616 9.46 -10.05 -40.59
CA HIS A 616 8.95 -8.75 -40.15
C HIS A 616 7.76 -8.31 -41.02
N VAL A 617 6.67 -7.90 -40.37
CA VAL A 617 5.52 -7.24 -41.01
C VAL A 617 5.53 -5.76 -40.64
N ASP A 618 5.32 -4.87 -41.61
CA ASP A 618 5.10 -3.46 -41.30
C ASP A 618 3.71 -3.26 -40.68
N ALA A 619 3.68 -2.86 -39.40
CA ALA A 619 2.46 -2.46 -38.74
C ALA A 619 1.86 -1.21 -39.44
N PRO A 620 0.53 -1.12 -39.58
CA PRO A 620 -0.11 0.07 -40.14
C PRO A 620 0.22 1.29 -39.28
N VAL A 621 0.60 2.40 -39.93
CA VAL A 621 0.97 3.63 -39.23
C VAL A 621 -0.30 4.29 -38.67
N THR A 622 -0.55 4.11 -37.38
CA THR A 622 -1.55 4.89 -36.65
C THR A 622 -1.17 6.36 -36.75
N VAL A 623 -2.06 7.18 -37.32
CA VAL A 623 -1.78 8.60 -37.59
C VAL A 623 -1.57 9.36 -36.28
N GLU A 624 -0.56 10.24 -36.25
CA GLU A 624 -0.29 11.08 -35.08
C GLU A 624 -1.42 12.08 -34.87
N VAL A 625 -2.23 11.87 -33.83
CA VAL A 625 -2.99 12.96 -33.21
C VAL A 625 -1.98 13.88 -32.54
N ASN A 626 -1.97 15.16 -32.91
CA ASN A 626 -1.04 16.16 -32.41
C ASN A 626 -1.76 16.99 -31.31
N PRO A 627 -1.54 16.72 -30.01
CA PRO A 627 -2.27 17.38 -28.92
C PRO A 627 -1.73 18.80 -28.66
N VAL A 628 -2.12 19.74 -29.51
CA VAL A 628 -1.91 21.18 -29.30
C VAL A 628 -2.94 21.68 -28.27
N CYS A 629 -2.61 21.46 -27.00
CA CYS A 629 -3.17 22.10 -25.79
C CYS A 629 -4.67 22.48 -25.76
N GLY A 630 -5.47 21.68 -25.05
CA GLY A 630 -6.89 21.92 -24.73
C GLY A 630 -7.84 21.14 -25.66
N ASP A 631 -8.86 20.44 -25.18
CA ASP A 631 -9.38 20.31 -23.79
C ASP A 631 -8.94 19.03 -23.06
#